data_AF-A0A7S1D5M0-F1
#
_entry.id   AF-A0A7S1D5M0-F1
#
_cell.length_a   1.000
_cell.length_b   1.000
_cell.length_c   1.000
_cell.angle_alpha   90.00
_cell.angle_beta   90.00
_cell.angle_gamma   90.00
#
_symmetry.space_group_name_H-M   'P 1'
#
loop_
_entity.id
_entity.type
_entity.pdbx_description
1 polymer ?
#
loop_
_entity_poly.entity_id
_entity_poly.type
_entity_poly.pdbx_seq_one_letter_code
_entity_poly.pdbx_strand_id
1 'polypeptide(L)'
;EGHMIHIIKTRFMQHQPTLHNLGVARLKLFQSFTLPSLEYQKNRNFLWTIKTDPALDSNLKAALIDTLNRSRIRDRIILIADNINPPCLKWQVLLPKEAILYGNYSLWEEYYAAAKQDNTVVVETTVDADDGLPSDFVHYIHHQVRRTIHAPHDWKFWCTHHHLEWQASDPNESTVQLLFVSQRKKANNKQQDPRYGYVGSDTVKRCLTAGLTMAFGIHASRADFPGNMMHTRLEDLAPYCDPLPEEEEEEGETSSFLGESYISIP
;
A
#
# COMPACT_ATOMS: atom_id res chain seq x y z
N GLU A 1 3.91 -23.38 -12.66
CA GLU A 1 4.11 -22.22 -11.78
C GLU A 1 3.03 -22.22 -10.70
N GLY A 2 3.38 -21.89 -9.46
CA GLY A 2 2.40 -21.78 -8.37
C GLY A 2 1.38 -20.69 -8.65
N HIS A 3 0.15 -20.86 -8.18
CA HIS A 3 -0.86 -19.82 -8.24
C HIS A 3 -0.50 -18.71 -7.24
N MET A 4 -0.67 -17.44 -7.59
CA MET A 4 -0.35 -16.33 -6.69
C MET A 4 -1.55 -15.39 -6.58
N ILE A 5 -1.95 -15.08 -5.36
CA ILE A 5 -2.92 -14.02 -5.07
C ILE A 5 -2.22 -12.89 -4.33
N HIS A 6 -2.62 -11.65 -4.64
CA HIS A 6 -2.14 -10.47 -3.95
C HIS A 6 -3.31 -9.67 -3.41
N ILE A 7 -3.26 -9.37 -2.11
CA ILE A 7 -4.25 -8.58 -1.40
C ILE A 7 -3.58 -7.34 -0.84
N ILE A 8 -4.11 -6.18 -1.21
CA ILE A 8 -3.76 -4.90 -0.61
C ILE A 8 -4.79 -4.61 0.48
N LYS A 9 -4.33 -4.19 1.65
CA LYS A 9 -5.15 -3.95 2.84
C LYS A 9 -5.03 -2.50 3.27
N THR A 10 -6.15 -1.84 3.43
CA THR A 10 -6.23 -0.49 4.00
C THR A 10 -7.17 -0.47 5.19
N ARG A 11 -6.77 0.23 6.25
CA ARG A 11 -7.62 0.49 7.41
C ARG A 11 -8.16 1.90 7.32
N PHE A 12 -9.47 2.05 7.23
CA PHE A 12 -10.16 3.32 7.15
C PHE A 12 -11.02 3.52 8.40
N MET A 13 -10.57 4.36 9.34
CA MET A 13 -11.35 4.75 10.53
C MET A 13 -11.78 3.60 11.46
N GLN A 14 -11.09 2.45 11.44
CA GLN A 14 -11.34 1.37 12.41
C GLN A 14 -11.16 1.87 13.85
N HIS A 15 -12.07 1.46 14.74
CA HIS A 15 -12.13 1.89 16.15
C HIS A 15 -12.29 3.40 16.38
N GLN A 16 -12.54 4.18 15.32
CA GLN A 16 -12.66 5.64 15.38
C GLN A 16 -13.99 6.15 14.79
N PRO A 17 -15.14 5.46 14.93
CA PRO A 17 -16.34 5.73 14.14
C PRO A 17 -16.94 7.12 14.36
N THR A 18 -16.71 7.72 15.54
CA THR A 18 -17.31 9.00 15.96
C THR A 18 -16.42 10.22 15.70
N LEU A 19 -15.18 10.02 15.25
CA LEU A 19 -14.24 11.11 14.98
C LEU A 19 -14.49 11.72 13.60
N HIS A 20 -15.62 12.42 13.45
CA HIS A 20 -16.12 12.90 12.16
C HIS A 20 -15.10 13.75 11.38
N ASN A 21 -14.51 14.76 12.03
CA ASN A 21 -13.52 15.64 11.38
C ASN A 21 -12.26 14.87 10.93
N LEU A 22 -11.80 13.90 11.73
CA LEU A 22 -10.71 13.01 11.35
C LEU A 22 -11.10 12.16 10.14
N GLY A 23 -12.31 11.62 10.14
CA GLY A 23 -12.83 10.82 9.03
C GLY A 23 -12.94 11.61 7.73
N VAL A 24 -13.42 12.86 7.79
CA VAL A 24 -13.46 13.76 6.64
C VAL A 24 -12.05 14.08 6.13
N ALA A 25 -11.11 14.39 7.03
CA ALA A 25 -9.72 14.65 6.65
C ALA A 25 -9.07 13.42 6.00
N ARG A 26 -9.23 12.24 6.60
CA ARG A 26 -8.70 10.97 6.08
C ARG A 26 -9.34 10.58 4.75
N LEU A 27 -10.63 10.84 4.55
CA LEU A 27 -11.27 10.63 3.25
C LEU A 27 -10.65 11.50 2.15
N LYS A 28 -10.33 12.76 2.47
CA LYS A 28 -9.65 13.65 1.50
C LYS A 28 -8.24 13.17 1.17
N LEU A 29 -7.48 12.71 2.17
CA LEU A 29 -6.15 12.14 1.95
C LEU A 29 -6.24 10.85 1.12
N PHE A 30 -7.18 9.97 1.46
CA PHE A 30 -7.46 8.75 0.70
C PHE A 30 -7.77 9.04 -0.77
N GLN A 31 -8.62 10.03 -1.04
CA GLN A 31 -8.96 10.49 -2.39
C GLN A 31 -7.78 11.10 -3.13
N SER A 32 -6.86 11.75 -2.42
CA SER A 32 -5.72 12.48 -3.01
C SER A 32 -4.51 11.58 -3.28
N PHE A 33 -4.28 10.59 -2.41
CA PHE A 33 -3.07 9.77 -2.42
C PHE A 33 -3.36 8.29 -2.61
N THR A 34 -4.02 7.65 -1.65
CA THR A 34 -4.17 6.19 -1.61
C THR A 34 -4.91 5.65 -2.82
N LEU A 35 -6.10 6.19 -3.10
CA LEU A 35 -6.93 5.73 -4.21
C LEU A 35 -6.24 5.92 -5.57
N PRO A 36 -5.76 7.13 -5.94
CA PRO A 36 -5.01 7.29 -7.19
C PRO A 36 -3.80 6.36 -7.29
N SER A 37 -3.03 6.20 -6.22
CA SER A 37 -1.83 5.36 -6.25
C SER A 37 -2.10 3.89 -6.60
N LEU A 38 -3.27 3.38 -6.20
CA LEU A 38 -3.69 2.02 -6.54
C LEU A 38 -4.38 1.94 -7.92
N GLU A 39 -5.10 2.98 -8.33
CA GLU A 39 -5.69 3.04 -9.67
C GLU A 39 -4.64 3.09 -10.79
N TYR A 40 -3.52 3.75 -10.52
CA TYR A 40 -2.41 3.94 -11.46
C TYR A 40 -1.36 2.83 -11.41
N GLN A 41 -1.61 1.74 -10.67
CA GLN A 41 -0.73 0.58 -10.72
C GLN A 41 -0.65 0.02 -12.16
N LYS A 42 0.57 -0.15 -12.68
CA LYS A 42 0.84 -0.81 -13.98
C LYS A 42 0.29 -2.23 -14.01
N ASN A 43 0.38 -2.94 -12.88
CA ASN A 43 -0.19 -4.27 -12.70
C ASN A 43 -1.38 -4.20 -11.74
N ARG A 44 -2.55 -4.62 -12.22
CA ARG A 44 -3.82 -4.61 -11.45
C ARG A 44 -4.26 -5.99 -10.97
N ASN A 45 -3.37 -6.99 -11.00
CA ASN A 45 -3.66 -8.33 -10.53
C ASN A 45 -3.60 -8.42 -9.00
N PHE A 46 -4.46 -7.68 -8.32
CA PHE A 46 -4.62 -7.69 -6.87
C PHE A 46 -6.09 -7.48 -6.49
N LEU A 47 -6.43 -7.87 -5.25
CA LEU A 47 -7.67 -7.50 -4.58
C LEU A 47 -7.36 -6.41 -3.56
N TRP A 48 -8.09 -5.30 -3.57
CA TRP A 48 -7.97 -4.27 -2.56
C TRP A 48 -9.09 -4.36 -1.55
N THR A 49 -8.72 -4.70 -0.31
CA THR A 49 -9.62 -4.73 0.82
C THR A 49 -9.46 -3.47 1.67
N ILE A 50 -10.56 -2.79 1.94
CA ILE A 50 -10.62 -1.62 2.81
C ILE A 50 -11.47 -2.03 4.01
N LYS A 51 -10.87 -2.08 5.20
CA LYS A 51 -11.62 -2.35 6.44
C LYS A 51 -11.99 -1.05 7.12
N THR A 52 -13.24 -0.93 7.56
CA THR A 52 -13.74 0.21 8.31
C THR A 52 -14.52 -0.22 9.54
N ASP A 53 -14.68 0.71 10.49
CA ASP A 53 -15.48 0.45 11.67
C ASP A 53 -16.95 0.17 11.28
N PRO A 54 -17.58 -0.91 11.77
CA PRO A 54 -18.99 -1.21 11.47
C PRO A 54 -19.93 -0.04 11.80
N ALA A 55 -19.63 0.71 12.87
CA ALA A 55 -20.39 1.86 13.33
C ALA A 55 -19.94 3.19 12.70
N LEU A 56 -19.16 3.17 11.61
CA LEU A 56 -18.75 4.39 10.90
C LEU A 56 -19.96 5.26 10.57
N ASP A 57 -19.82 6.56 10.84
CA ASP A 57 -20.79 7.61 10.49
C ASP A 57 -21.39 7.40 9.09
N SER A 58 -22.72 7.49 8.99
CA SER A 58 -23.44 7.11 7.76
C SER A 58 -23.10 8.02 6.58
N ASN A 59 -22.90 9.32 6.83
CA ASN A 59 -22.52 10.28 5.79
C ASN A 59 -21.10 9.99 5.29
N LEU A 60 -20.16 9.74 6.21
CA LEU A 60 -18.79 9.38 5.86
C LEU A 60 -18.72 8.05 5.10
N LYS A 61 -19.51 7.05 5.54
CA LYS A 61 -19.65 5.74 4.87
C LYS A 61 -20.18 5.90 3.45
N ALA A 62 -21.24 6.70 3.26
CA ALA A 62 -21.81 6.99 1.95
C ALA A 62 -20.79 7.71 1.04
N ALA A 63 -20.06 8.70 1.56
CA ALA A 63 -19.03 9.41 0.81
C ALA A 63 -17.85 8.51 0.42
N LEU A 64 -17.44 7.59 1.30
CA LEU A 64 -16.44 6.58 0.96
C LEU A 64 -16.95 5.65 -0.15
N ILE A 65 -18.17 5.11 -0.05
CA ILE A 65 -18.74 4.24 -1.08
C ILE A 65 -18.85 4.97 -2.43
N ASP A 66 -19.33 6.21 -2.45
CA ASP A 66 -19.40 7.02 -3.67
C ASP A 66 -18.00 7.22 -4.31
N THR A 67 -16.98 7.43 -3.46
CA THR A 67 -15.58 7.53 -3.89
C THR A 67 -15.12 6.23 -4.56
N LEU A 68 -15.39 5.08 -3.94
CA LEU A 68 -15.00 3.77 -4.49
C LEU A 68 -15.78 3.41 -5.76
N ASN A 69 -17.05 3.82 -5.85
CA ASN A 69 -17.90 3.58 -7.02
C ASN A 69 -17.39 4.29 -8.28
N ARG A 70 -16.77 5.46 -8.11
CA ARG A 70 -16.13 6.22 -9.20
C ARG A 70 -14.76 5.67 -9.61
N SER A 71 -14.24 4.67 -8.88
CA SER A 71 -12.90 4.16 -9.12
C SER A 71 -12.76 3.41 -10.45
N ARG A 72 -11.59 3.53 -11.07
CA ARG A 72 -11.19 2.78 -12.27
C ARG A 72 -10.93 1.29 -12.01
N ILE A 73 -10.70 0.91 -10.74
CA ILE A 73 -10.46 -0.47 -10.30
C ILE A 73 -11.60 -0.98 -9.41
N ARG A 74 -12.80 -0.39 -9.51
CA ARG A 74 -13.96 -0.68 -8.66
C ARG A 74 -14.35 -2.16 -8.57
N ASP A 75 -14.06 -2.94 -9.61
CA ASP A 75 -14.29 -4.38 -9.68
C ASP A 75 -13.29 -5.21 -8.85
N ARG A 76 -12.24 -4.56 -8.35
CA ARG A 76 -11.17 -5.13 -7.50
C ARG A 76 -11.18 -4.60 -6.08
N ILE A 77 -12.22 -3.85 -5.68
CA ILE A 77 -12.33 -3.24 -4.36
C ILE A 77 -13.40 -3.96 -3.53
N ILE A 78 -13.07 -4.27 -2.27
CA ILE A 78 -14.00 -4.77 -1.27
C ILE A 78 -13.94 -3.86 -0.04
N LEU A 79 -15.05 -3.25 0.34
CA LEU A 79 -15.19 -2.50 1.59
C LEU A 79 -15.83 -3.40 2.65
N ILE A 80 -15.18 -3.53 3.80
CA ILE A 80 -15.54 -4.48 4.86
C ILE A 80 -15.81 -3.71 6.15
N ALA A 81 -16.98 -3.94 6.75
CA ALA A 81 -17.32 -3.50 8.11
C ALA A 81 -16.75 -4.48 9.14
N ASP A 82 -15.50 -4.28 9.55
CA ASP A 82 -14.81 -5.16 10.49
C ASP A 82 -13.67 -4.40 11.18
N ASN A 83 -13.52 -4.61 12.49
CA ASN A 83 -12.43 -4.06 13.30
C ASN A 83 -11.33 -5.09 13.59
N ILE A 84 -11.54 -6.37 13.23
CA ILE A 84 -10.56 -7.43 13.43
C ILE A 84 -9.51 -7.35 12.33
N ASN A 85 -8.24 -7.41 12.72
CA ASN A 85 -7.10 -7.35 11.82
C ASN A 85 -6.20 -8.58 12.01
N PRO A 86 -6.61 -9.75 11.50
CA PRO A 86 -5.78 -10.94 11.58
C PRO A 86 -4.48 -10.72 10.81
N PRO A 87 -3.36 -11.30 11.25
CA PRO A 87 -2.07 -11.05 10.62
C PRO A 87 -1.98 -11.59 9.18
N CYS A 88 -2.84 -12.55 8.80
CA CYS A 88 -2.88 -13.13 7.47
C CYS A 88 -4.29 -13.59 7.09
N LEU A 89 -4.69 -13.43 5.81
CA LEU A 89 -5.93 -13.94 5.22
C LEU A 89 -6.12 -15.44 5.49
N LYS A 90 -5.04 -16.23 5.39
CA LYS A 90 -5.10 -17.68 5.62
C LYS A 90 -5.52 -18.06 7.03
N TRP A 91 -5.40 -17.14 7.99
CA TRP A 91 -5.82 -17.37 9.39
C TRP A 91 -7.16 -16.72 9.71
N GLN A 92 -7.83 -16.11 8.73
CA GLN A 92 -9.13 -15.52 8.92
C GLN A 92 -10.22 -16.56 8.78
N VAL A 93 -11.34 -16.28 9.45
CA VAL A 93 -12.62 -16.90 9.18
C VAL A 93 -13.23 -16.17 7.99
N LEU A 94 -13.92 -16.90 7.11
CA LEU A 94 -14.68 -16.29 6.04
C LEU A 94 -15.71 -15.33 6.64
N LEU A 95 -15.63 -14.06 6.24
CA LEU A 95 -16.56 -13.05 6.71
C LEU A 95 -17.96 -13.30 6.15
N PRO A 96 -19.01 -13.05 6.93
CA PRO A 96 -20.38 -13.15 6.43
C PRO A 96 -20.64 -12.06 5.38
N LYS A 97 -21.57 -12.32 4.45
CA LYS A 97 -21.87 -11.41 3.34
C LYS A 97 -22.29 -10.01 3.81
N GLU A 98 -22.96 -9.93 4.94
CA GLU A 98 -23.43 -8.70 5.57
C GLU A 98 -22.30 -7.78 6.03
N ALA A 99 -21.09 -8.32 6.21
CA ALA A 99 -19.91 -7.52 6.51
C ALA A 99 -19.38 -6.76 5.29
N ILE A 100 -19.78 -7.13 4.07
CA ILE A 100 -19.35 -6.44 2.85
C ILE A 100 -20.28 -5.26 2.57
N LEU A 101 -19.75 -4.06 2.76
CA LEU A 101 -20.47 -2.80 2.52
C LEU A 101 -20.45 -2.40 1.03
N TYR A 102 -19.42 -2.80 0.30
CA TYR A 102 -19.24 -2.51 -1.12
C TYR A 102 -18.32 -3.53 -1.78
N GLY A 103 -18.58 -3.82 -3.07
CA GLY A 103 -17.79 -4.76 -3.88
C GLY A 103 -18.47 -6.11 -4.11
N ASN A 104 -17.75 -7.02 -4.77
CA ASN A 104 -18.27 -8.33 -5.13
C ASN A 104 -17.92 -9.39 -4.06
N TYR A 105 -18.91 -9.83 -3.29
CA TYR A 105 -18.71 -10.88 -2.28
C TYR A 105 -18.16 -12.19 -2.85
N SER A 106 -18.59 -12.59 -4.06
CA SER A 106 -18.07 -13.82 -4.69
C SER A 106 -16.58 -13.71 -5.03
N LEU A 107 -16.12 -12.52 -5.43
CA LEU A 107 -14.69 -12.28 -5.64
C LEU A 107 -13.89 -12.41 -4.33
N TRP A 108 -14.46 -11.92 -3.22
CA TRP A 108 -13.86 -12.11 -1.90
C TRP A 108 -13.79 -13.60 -1.51
N GLU A 109 -14.87 -14.35 -1.73
CA GLU A 109 -14.89 -15.80 -1.49
C GLU A 109 -13.85 -16.54 -2.34
N GLU A 110 -13.68 -16.16 -3.61
CA GLU A 110 -12.66 -16.72 -4.50
C GLU A 110 -11.24 -16.49 -3.97
N TYR A 111 -10.91 -15.26 -3.56
CA TYR A 111 -9.59 -14.96 -2.96
C TYR A 111 -9.39 -15.67 -1.64
N TYR A 112 -10.43 -15.75 -0.80
CA TYR A 112 -10.40 -16.49 0.46
C TYR A 112 -10.16 -17.98 0.23
N ALA A 113 -10.85 -18.60 -0.73
CA ALA A 113 -10.67 -20.01 -1.08
C ALA A 113 -9.28 -20.26 -1.68
N ALA A 114 -8.83 -19.41 -2.60
CA ALA A 114 -7.50 -19.50 -3.20
C ALA A 114 -6.40 -19.44 -2.15
N ALA A 115 -6.54 -18.59 -1.12
CA ALA A 115 -5.58 -18.46 -0.02
C ALA A 115 -5.42 -19.74 0.82
N LYS A 116 -6.30 -20.73 0.67
CA LYS A 116 -6.29 -22.00 1.39
C LYS A 116 -5.81 -23.17 0.52
N GLN A 117 -5.51 -22.95 -0.76
CA GLN A 117 -5.05 -24.00 -1.68
C GLN A 117 -3.55 -24.28 -1.51
N ASP A 118 -3.16 -25.55 -1.60
CA ASP A 118 -1.79 -26.03 -1.31
C ASP A 118 -0.71 -25.49 -2.26
N ASN A 119 -1.07 -24.97 -3.43
CA ASN A 119 -0.13 -24.43 -4.41
C ASN A 119 -0.30 -22.91 -4.61
N THR A 120 -0.93 -22.23 -3.64
CA THR A 120 -1.11 -20.77 -3.70
C THR A 120 -0.09 -20.05 -2.83
N VAL A 121 0.64 -19.13 -3.43
CA VAL A 121 1.41 -18.09 -2.73
C VAL A 121 0.47 -16.92 -2.44
N VAL A 122 0.42 -16.50 -1.18
CA VAL A 122 -0.40 -15.35 -0.77
C VAL A 122 0.52 -14.19 -0.47
N VAL A 123 0.25 -13.07 -1.12
CA VAL A 123 0.96 -11.80 -0.97
C VAL A 123 0.01 -10.81 -0.31
N GLU A 124 0.45 -10.17 0.78
CA GLU A 124 -0.33 -9.19 1.52
C GLU A 124 0.46 -7.90 1.69
N THR A 125 -0.05 -6.83 1.08
CA THR A 125 0.48 -5.46 1.24
C THR A 125 -0.43 -4.67 2.16
N THR A 126 0.12 -3.91 3.09
CA THR A 126 -0.64 -2.93 3.88
C THR A 126 -0.30 -1.51 3.40
N VAL A 127 -1.33 -0.67 3.28
CA VAL A 127 -1.20 0.74 2.94
C VAL A 127 -2.20 1.53 3.77
N ASP A 128 -1.74 2.54 4.50
CA ASP A 128 -2.62 3.39 5.29
C ASP A 128 -3.48 4.26 4.37
N ALA A 129 -4.62 4.73 4.89
CA ALA A 129 -5.60 5.46 4.10
C ALA A 129 -5.17 6.89 3.72
N ASP A 130 -3.99 7.31 4.18
CA ASP A 130 -3.33 8.57 3.89
C ASP A 130 -1.98 8.38 3.18
N ASP A 131 -1.58 7.14 2.90
CA ASP A 131 -0.35 6.79 2.17
C ASP A 131 -0.63 6.52 0.68
N GLY A 132 0.43 6.49 -0.13
CA GLY A 132 0.39 6.06 -1.53
C GLY A 132 1.52 5.10 -1.88
N LEU A 133 1.33 4.31 -2.94
CA LEU A 133 2.35 3.39 -3.47
C LEU A 133 2.90 3.87 -4.83
N PRO A 134 4.18 3.59 -5.15
CA PRO A 134 4.71 3.80 -6.50
C PRO A 134 3.90 3.07 -7.57
N SER A 135 3.73 3.65 -8.76
CA SER A 135 2.86 3.11 -9.82
C SER A 135 3.24 1.73 -10.35
N ASP A 136 4.47 1.27 -10.11
CA ASP A 136 5.00 -0.02 -10.52
C ASP A 136 5.16 -1.00 -9.34
N PHE A 137 4.76 -0.60 -8.13
CA PHE A 137 4.95 -1.35 -6.91
C PHE A 137 4.41 -2.78 -7.00
N VAL A 138 3.16 -2.97 -7.44
CA VAL A 138 2.57 -4.31 -7.55
C VAL A 138 3.32 -5.17 -8.56
N HIS A 139 3.76 -4.58 -9.67
CA HIS A 139 4.55 -5.30 -10.68
C HIS A 139 5.88 -5.76 -10.08
N TYR A 140 6.59 -4.86 -9.39
CA TYR A 140 7.84 -5.15 -8.70
C TYR A 140 7.67 -6.27 -7.66
N ILE A 141 6.69 -6.17 -6.76
CA ILE A 141 6.42 -7.21 -5.75
C ILE A 141 6.14 -8.56 -6.41
N HIS A 142 5.31 -8.60 -7.45
CA HIS A 142 5.04 -9.86 -8.16
C HIS A 142 6.29 -10.46 -8.81
N HIS A 143 7.20 -9.63 -9.31
CA HIS A 143 8.49 -10.08 -9.81
C HIS A 143 9.36 -10.66 -8.69
N GLN A 144 9.46 -9.95 -7.56
CA GLN A 144 10.25 -10.39 -6.41
C GLN A 144 9.74 -11.71 -5.82
N VAL A 145 8.42 -11.86 -5.63
CA VAL A 145 7.82 -13.09 -5.10
C VAL A 145 8.18 -14.30 -5.95
N ARG A 146 8.11 -14.18 -7.29
CA ARG A 146 8.48 -15.28 -8.20
C ARG A 146 9.96 -15.67 -8.12
N ARG A 147 10.84 -14.72 -7.77
CA ARG A 147 12.28 -14.95 -7.63
C ARG A 147 12.70 -15.53 -6.29
N THR A 148 11.88 -15.40 -5.25
CA THR A 148 12.30 -15.71 -3.88
C THR A 148 11.45 -16.75 -3.17
N ILE A 149 10.20 -16.94 -3.59
CA ILE A 149 9.28 -17.89 -2.95
C ILE A 149 9.17 -19.12 -3.86
N HIS A 150 9.81 -20.22 -3.46
CA HIS A 150 9.88 -21.46 -4.24
C HIS A 150 9.32 -22.67 -3.48
N ALA A 151 9.42 -22.67 -2.16
CA ALA A 151 8.95 -23.75 -1.31
C ALA A 151 7.67 -23.38 -0.53
N PRO A 152 6.85 -24.37 -0.15
CA PRO A 152 5.60 -24.13 0.60
C PRO A 152 5.76 -23.44 1.97
N HIS A 153 6.96 -23.49 2.55
CA HIS A 153 7.27 -22.86 3.84
C HIS A 153 8.03 -21.53 3.69
N ASP A 154 8.39 -21.13 2.47
CA ASP A 154 9.10 -19.88 2.25
C ASP A 154 8.23 -18.70 2.64
N TRP A 155 8.86 -17.66 3.19
CA TRP A 155 8.23 -16.38 3.46
C TRP A 155 9.26 -15.27 3.30
N LYS A 156 8.80 -14.08 2.92
CA LYS A 156 9.65 -12.89 2.80
C LYS A 156 8.83 -11.63 3.06
N PHE A 157 9.50 -10.62 3.60
CA PHE A 157 8.97 -9.26 3.72
C PHE A 157 9.68 -8.34 2.74
N TRP A 158 8.93 -7.38 2.21
CA TRP A 158 9.43 -6.26 1.43
C TRP A 158 8.89 -4.96 2.00
N CYS A 159 9.71 -3.92 1.88
CA CYS A 159 9.38 -2.57 2.27
C CYS A 159 9.82 -1.62 1.14
N THR A 160 9.15 -0.46 1.02
CA THR A 160 9.58 0.57 0.08
C THR A 160 10.90 1.18 0.55
N HIS A 161 11.83 1.41 -0.38
CA HIS A 161 13.13 1.99 -0.05
C HIS A 161 13.07 3.51 0.17
N HIS A 162 12.21 4.20 -0.56
CA HIS A 162 12.04 5.64 -0.49
C HIS A 162 10.66 6.00 0.04
N HIS A 163 10.63 6.94 0.98
CA HIS A 163 9.41 7.49 1.55
C HIS A 163 9.39 9.00 1.28
N LEU A 164 8.27 9.47 0.71
CA LEU A 164 7.97 10.88 0.57
C LEU A 164 6.88 11.23 1.58
N GLU A 165 7.19 12.10 2.52
CA GLU A 165 6.23 12.65 3.47
C GLU A 165 5.80 14.04 3.01
N TRP A 166 4.51 14.32 2.98
CA TRP A 166 4.04 15.69 2.80
C TRP A 166 4.12 16.42 4.13
N GLN A 167 4.88 17.51 4.19
CA GLN A 167 4.99 18.34 5.39
C GLN A 167 4.46 19.75 5.10
N ALA A 168 3.63 20.25 6.01
CA ALA A 168 3.41 21.68 6.15
C ALA A 168 4.63 22.25 6.87
N SER A 169 5.38 23.16 6.24
CA SER A 169 6.53 23.76 6.89
C SER A 169 6.05 24.54 8.11
N ASP A 170 6.64 24.30 9.28
CA ASP A 170 6.50 25.26 10.39
C ASP A 170 7.18 26.56 9.95
N PRO A 171 6.48 27.71 9.92
CA PRO A 171 7.10 28.99 9.60
C PRO A 171 8.27 29.37 10.54
N ASN A 172 8.43 28.68 11.67
CA ASN A 172 9.50 28.91 12.64
C ASN A 172 10.65 27.89 12.59
N GLU A 173 10.58 26.81 11.82
CA GLU A 173 11.68 25.84 11.74
C GLU A 173 12.67 26.19 10.62
N SER A 174 13.73 26.90 10.98
CA SER A 174 14.87 27.20 10.10
C SER A 174 15.76 25.99 9.75
N THR A 175 15.37 24.76 10.13
CA THR A 175 16.31 23.62 10.21
C THR A 175 15.89 22.38 9.41
N VAL A 176 14.67 22.33 8.87
CA VAL A 176 14.35 21.27 7.90
C VAL A 176 14.96 21.68 6.57
N GLN A 177 16.19 21.21 6.32
CA GLN A 177 16.75 21.15 4.97
C GLN A 177 15.80 20.28 4.14
N LEU A 178 14.79 20.93 3.55
CA LEU A 178 13.92 20.41 2.51
C LEU A 178 14.81 19.96 1.34
N LEU A 179 15.26 18.71 1.41
CA LEU A 179 16.17 18.11 0.43
C LEU A 179 15.55 17.94 -0.97
N PHE A 180 14.29 18.37 -1.18
CA PHE A 180 13.63 18.31 -2.48
C PHE A 180 12.82 19.57 -2.85
N VAL A 181 13.20 20.77 -2.41
CA VAL A 181 12.84 21.98 -3.17
C VAL A 181 13.88 22.16 -4.26
N SER A 182 13.50 21.74 -5.46
CA SER A 182 14.30 21.84 -6.69
C SER A 182 15.12 23.13 -6.73
N GLN A 183 16.45 23.00 -6.83
CA GLN A 183 17.32 24.08 -7.29
C GLN A 183 17.09 24.37 -8.79
N ARG A 184 15.85 24.62 -9.22
CA ARG A 184 15.58 25.43 -10.42
C ARG A 184 15.61 26.91 -10.01
N LYS A 185 16.78 27.35 -9.54
CA LYS A 185 17.19 28.75 -9.72
C LYS A 185 17.34 28.96 -11.23
N LYS A 186 16.26 29.38 -11.91
CA LYS A 186 16.29 30.36 -12.99
C LYS A 186 14.89 30.70 -13.48
N ALA A 187 14.65 32.03 -13.48
CA ALA A 187 13.68 32.77 -14.29
C ALA A 187 12.20 32.68 -13.90
N ASN A 188 11.82 33.54 -12.93
CA ASN A 188 10.73 34.53 -13.03
C ASN A 188 9.95 34.64 -11.72
N ASN A 189 10.44 35.48 -10.81
CA ASN A 189 9.74 36.36 -9.86
C ASN A 189 8.30 36.05 -9.36
N LYS A 190 7.89 34.78 -9.29
CA LYS A 190 6.73 34.34 -8.52
C LYS A 190 7.29 33.64 -7.30
N GLN A 191 7.19 34.34 -6.18
CA GLN A 191 7.50 33.84 -4.85
C GLN A 191 6.59 32.63 -4.60
N GLN A 192 7.09 31.43 -4.90
CA GLN A 192 6.46 30.20 -4.46
C GLN A 192 6.46 30.23 -2.95
N ASP A 193 5.27 30.13 -2.38
CA ASP A 193 5.05 30.13 -0.96
C ASP A 193 5.67 28.84 -0.37
N PRO A 194 6.76 28.92 0.41
CA PRO A 194 7.53 27.76 0.86
C PRO A 194 6.78 26.93 1.92
N ARG A 195 5.49 27.20 2.16
CA ARG A 195 4.72 26.67 3.29
C ARG A 195 4.39 25.18 3.25
N TYR A 196 4.56 24.53 2.09
CA TYR A 196 4.20 23.12 1.91
C TYR A 196 5.16 22.44 0.94
N GLY A 197 5.57 21.21 1.22
CA GLY A 197 6.45 20.45 0.34
C GLY A 197 6.53 18.98 0.70
N TYR A 198 7.10 18.19 -0.21
CA TYR A 198 7.45 16.80 0.06
C TYR A 198 8.87 16.74 0.63
N VAL A 199 9.03 15.99 1.71
CA VAL A 199 10.32 15.63 2.29
C VAL A 199 10.56 14.17 1.98
N GLY A 200 11.59 13.90 1.19
CA GLY A 200 12.11 12.56 1.00
C GLY A 200 12.96 12.18 2.21
N SER A 201 12.69 11.02 2.79
CA SER A 201 13.54 10.46 3.83
C SER A 201 14.24 9.21 3.34
N ASP A 202 15.42 9.40 2.77
CA ASP A 202 16.33 8.31 2.36
C ASP A 202 17.06 7.69 3.57
N THR A 203 16.91 8.28 4.75
CA THR A 203 17.63 7.88 5.97
C THR A 203 16.84 6.97 6.92
N VAL A 204 15.55 6.72 6.65
CA VAL A 204 14.76 5.85 7.53
C VAL A 204 15.14 4.40 7.22
N LYS A 205 15.99 3.81 8.08
CA LYS A 205 16.33 2.37 8.04
C LYS A 205 15.17 1.45 8.47
N ARG A 206 13.98 2.00 8.68
CA ARG A 206 12.80 1.29 9.18
C ARG A 206 11.80 1.15 8.06
N CYS A 207 11.15 -0.01 8.00
CA CYS A 207 9.94 -0.15 7.21
C CYS A 207 8.86 0.76 7.81
N LEU A 208 8.54 1.88 7.15
CA LEU A 208 7.30 2.59 7.45
C LEU A 208 6.12 1.77 6.92
N THR A 209 4.94 1.99 7.47
CA THR A 209 3.75 1.18 7.20
C THR A 209 3.37 1.17 5.71
N ALA A 210 3.59 2.28 5.00
CA ALA A 210 3.35 2.42 3.58
C ALA A 210 4.08 1.33 2.77
N GLY A 211 3.32 0.40 2.18
CA GLY A 211 3.87 -0.62 1.29
C GLY A 211 4.57 -1.77 2.00
N LEU A 212 4.40 -1.93 3.32
CA LEU A 212 4.85 -3.13 4.01
C LEU A 212 4.14 -4.35 3.42
N THR A 213 4.92 -5.21 2.78
CA THR A 213 4.44 -6.37 2.04
C THR A 213 5.02 -7.64 2.61
N MET A 214 4.18 -8.64 2.78
CA MET A 214 4.59 -9.98 3.20
C MET A 214 4.08 -10.99 2.17
N ALA A 215 4.93 -11.93 1.77
CA ALA A 215 4.49 -13.13 1.05
C ALA A 215 4.90 -14.37 1.81
N PHE A 216 4.11 -15.41 1.67
CA PHE A 216 4.36 -16.70 2.29
C PHE A 216 3.76 -17.83 1.46
N GLY A 217 4.43 -18.97 1.47
CA GLY A 217 3.89 -20.23 1.01
C GLY A 217 2.79 -20.74 1.94
N ILE A 218 2.00 -21.71 1.45
CA ILE A 218 0.78 -22.18 2.12
C ILE A 218 1.05 -22.80 3.50
N HIS A 219 2.19 -23.46 3.68
CA HIS A 219 2.52 -24.18 4.91
C HIS A 219 3.34 -23.34 5.89
N ALA A 220 3.71 -22.12 5.51
CA ALA A 220 4.30 -21.18 6.45
C ALA A 220 3.31 -20.90 7.60
N SER A 221 3.80 -20.93 8.81
CA SER A 221 3.06 -20.83 10.06
C SER A 221 3.73 -19.83 10.99
N ARG A 222 3.11 -19.54 12.14
CA ARG A 222 3.72 -18.66 13.14
C ARG A 222 5.09 -19.16 13.62
N ALA A 223 5.31 -20.47 13.61
CA ALA A 223 6.55 -21.10 14.06
C ALA A 223 7.69 -20.96 13.04
N ASP A 224 7.38 -20.72 11.77
CA ASP A 224 8.38 -20.51 10.71
C ASP A 224 8.95 -19.10 10.74
N PHE A 225 8.25 -18.17 11.41
CA PHE A 225 8.79 -16.86 11.71
C PHE A 225 9.73 -16.94 12.91
N PRO A 226 10.84 -16.19 12.92
CA PRO A 226 11.75 -16.15 14.06
C PRO A 226 10.96 -15.78 15.32
N GLY A 227 11.06 -16.65 16.33
CA GLY A 227 10.15 -16.72 17.50
C GLY A 227 10.07 -15.46 18.39
N ASN A 228 10.78 -14.40 18.06
CA ASN A 228 10.80 -13.11 18.75
C ASN A 228 10.47 -11.93 17.83
N MET A 229 9.59 -12.13 16.84
CA MET A 229 9.13 -11.07 15.94
C MET A 229 8.26 -10.05 16.71
N MET A 230 8.92 -9.21 17.52
CA MET A 230 8.34 -8.00 18.06
C MET A 230 8.26 -6.97 16.94
N HIS A 231 7.22 -6.14 16.93
CA HIS A 231 7.09 -5.06 15.95
C HIS A 231 8.33 -4.16 15.92
N THR A 232 8.95 -3.94 17.08
CA THR A 232 10.21 -3.19 17.27
C THR A 232 11.45 -3.85 16.66
N ARG A 233 11.35 -5.10 16.20
CA ARG A 233 12.46 -5.88 15.62
C ARG A 233 12.19 -6.34 14.19
N LEU A 234 11.12 -5.85 13.56
CA LEU A 234 10.85 -6.15 12.15
C LEU A 234 11.98 -5.65 11.25
N GLU A 235 12.65 -4.57 11.64
CA GLU A 235 13.85 -4.03 10.97
C GLU A 235 15.07 -4.97 11.01
N ASP A 236 15.17 -5.85 12.01
CA ASP A 236 16.24 -6.87 12.06
C ASP A 236 15.98 -8.04 11.09
N LEU A 237 14.73 -8.17 10.64
CA LEU A 237 14.22 -9.33 9.92
C LEU A 237 13.85 -9.03 8.47
N ALA A 238 13.43 -7.79 8.19
CA ALA A 238 13.40 -7.27 6.85
C ALA A 238 14.85 -7.17 6.40
N PRO A 239 15.29 -7.93 5.37
CA PRO A 239 16.59 -7.68 4.79
C PRO A 239 16.66 -6.19 4.44
N TYR A 240 17.85 -5.58 4.59
CA TYR A 240 18.09 -4.25 4.02
C TYR A 240 17.45 -4.24 2.64
N CYS A 241 16.66 -3.19 2.34
CA CYS A 241 15.99 -3.05 1.05
C CYS A 241 17.01 -3.45 -0.02
N ASP A 242 16.75 -4.57 -0.71
CA ASP A 242 17.68 -5.11 -1.68
C ASP A 242 18.06 -3.91 -2.57
N PRO A 243 19.37 -3.61 -2.76
CA PRO A 243 19.75 -2.52 -3.65
C PRO A 243 19.00 -2.75 -4.95
N LEU A 244 18.42 -1.68 -5.52
CA LEU A 244 17.72 -1.78 -6.80
C LEU A 244 18.59 -2.66 -7.70
N PRO A 245 18.02 -3.72 -8.30
CA PRO A 245 18.82 -4.59 -9.16
C PRO A 245 19.58 -3.66 -10.10
N GLU A 246 20.91 -3.76 -10.10
CA GLU A 246 21.72 -3.08 -11.11
C GLU A 246 20.99 -3.35 -12.42
N GLU A 247 20.55 -2.29 -13.12
CA GLU A 247 19.84 -2.44 -14.38
C GLU A 247 20.71 -3.39 -15.20
N GLU A 248 20.29 -4.66 -15.31
CA GLU A 248 20.91 -5.60 -16.21
C GLU A 248 20.68 -4.91 -17.55
N GLU A 249 21.73 -4.30 -18.10
CA GLU A 249 21.70 -3.69 -19.41
C GLU A 249 21.19 -4.79 -20.34
N GLU A 250 19.89 -4.78 -20.62
CA GLU A 250 19.30 -5.60 -21.65
C GLU A 250 19.96 -5.09 -22.93
N GLU A 251 21.06 -5.73 -23.31
CA GLU A 251 21.75 -5.56 -24.58
C GLU A 251 20.75 -5.92 -25.69
N GLY A 252 19.95 -4.93 -26.10
CA GLY A 252 19.13 -5.05 -27.30
C GLY A 252 17.66 -4.71 -27.14
N GLU A 253 17.34 -3.52 -26.63
CA GLU A 253 16.35 -2.65 -27.28
C GLU A 253 16.44 -1.26 -26.66
N THR A 254 16.85 -0.26 -27.47
CA THR A 254 16.85 1.15 -27.08
C THR A 254 15.40 1.62 -26.91
N SER A 255 14.80 1.28 -25.78
CA SER A 255 13.57 1.86 -25.28
C SER A 255 13.93 3.21 -24.66
N SER A 256 13.60 4.29 -25.36
CA SER A 256 13.71 5.65 -24.84
C SER A 256 12.71 5.85 -23.69
N PHE A 257 13.05 5.37 -22.50
CA PHE A 257 12.22 5.46 -21.30
C PHE A 257 12.62 6.68 -20.45
N LEU A 258 12.47 7.87 -21.03
CA LEU A 258 12.31 9.12 -20.29
C LEU A 258 11.01 9.79 -20.75
N GLY A 259 9.91 9.09 -20.53
CA GLY A 259 8.58 9.70 -20.58
C GLY A 259 8.28 10.35 -19.24
N GLU A 260 8.60 11.63 -19.10
CA GLU A 260 8.08 12.48 -18.02
C GLU A 260 6.54 12.47 -18.07
N SER A 261 5.91 11.59 -17.28
CA SER A 261 4.47 11.67 -17.03
C SER A 261 4.23 12.66 -15.91
N TYR A 262 3.94 13.90 -16.28
CA TYR A 262 3.47 14.95 -15.38
C TYR A 262 2.13 14.52 -14.75
N ILE A 263 2.11 14.30 -13.44
CA ILE A 263 0.86 14.30 -12.67
C ILE A 263 0.55 15.77 -12.37
N SER A 264 -0.24 16.40 -13.23
CA SER A 264 -0.92 17.65 -12.89
C SER A 264 -2.09 17.31 -11.97
N ILE A 265 -1.92 17.54 -10.67
CA ILE A 265 -3.02 17.53 -9.71
C ILE A 265 -3.82 18.84 -9.92
N PRO A 266 -5.15 18.79 -10.14
CA PRO A 266 -5.98 19.98 -10.25
C PRO A 266 -6.08 20.77 -8.93
#